data_AF-A0A7Y1ABB3-F1
#
_entry.id   AF-A0A7Y1ABB3-F1
#
_cell.length_a   1.000
_cell.length_b   1.000
_cell.length_c   1.000
_cell.angle_alpha   90.00
_cell.angle_beta   90.00
_cell.angle_gamma   90.00
#
_symmetry.space_group_name_H-M   'P 1'
#
loop_
_entity.id
_entity.type
_entity.pdbx_description
1 polymer ?
#
loop_
_entity_poly.entity_id
_entity_poly.type
_entity_poly.pdbx_seq_one_letter_code
_entity_poly.pdbx_strand_id
1 'polypeptide(L)' 'MIQATHILGNPLHAQSWLISPVRALNRDSPCGLLTKSDGYAEVLAVLLRIEYGVYM' A
#
# COMPACT_ATOMS: atom_id res chain seq x y z
N MET A 1 -7.17 -5.57 -3.32
CA MET A 1 -8.04 -5.04 -2.24
C MET A 1 -8.00 -5.89 -0.97
N ILE A 2 -8.10 -7.23 -1.03
CA ILE A 2 -8.19 -8.10 0.16
C ILE A 2 -6.95 -8.00 1.07
N GLN A 3 -5.76 -7.90 0.47
CA GLN A 3 -4.49 -7.95 1.20
C GLN A 3 -4.21 -6.69 2.05
N ALA A 4 -4.56 -5.50 1.55
CA ALA A 4 -4.43 -4.26 2.31
C ALA A 4 -5.39 -4.22 3.52
N THR A 5 -6.62 -4.73 3.36
CA THR A 5 -7.60 -4.85 4.46
C THR A 5 -7.14 -5.82 5.54
N HIS A 6 -6.48 -6.92 5.14
CA HIS A 6 -5.93 -7.90 6.09
C HIS A 6 -4.77 -7.29 6.91
N ILE A 7 -3.85 -6.60 6.23
CA ILE A 7 -2.64 -6.04 6.86
C ILE A 7 -2.96 -4.80 7.71
N LEU A 8 -3.81 -3.90 7.21
CA LEU A 8 -4.19 -2.67 7.92
C LEU A 8 -5.35 -2.87 8.91
N GLY A 9 -5.93 -4.08 8.96
CA GLY A 9 -6.97 -4.50 9.89
C GLY A 9 -8.33 -3.80 9.72
N ASN A 10 -8.44 -2.77 8.88
CA ASN A 10 -9.68 -2.02 8.68
C ASN A 10 -9.84 -1.61 7.20
N PRO A 11 -10.96 -1.94 6.54
CA PRO A 11 -11.18 -1.63 5.13
C PRO A 11 -11.22 -0.13 4.82
N LEU A 12 -11.68 0.71 5.75
CA LEU A 12 -11.66 2.17 5.58
C LEU A 12 -10.22 2.71 5.62
N HIS A 13 -9.40 2.18 6.53
CA HIS A 13 -7.97 2.52 6.58
C HIS A 13 -7.23 2.03 5.34
N ALA A 14 -7.56 0.82 4.85
CA ALA A 14 -7.00 0.27 3.63
C ALA A 14 -7.36 1.11 2.40
N GLN A 15 -8.62 1.54 2.27
CA GLN A 15 -8.99 2.47 1.20
C GLN A 15 -8.24 3.79 1.32
N SER A 16 -8.27 4.43 2.50
CA SER A 16 -7.59 5.71 2.72
C SER A 16 -6.09 5.62 2.41
N TRP A 17 -5.45 4.51 2.77
CA TRP A 17 -4.05 4.25 2.44
C TRP A 17 -3.81 4.10 0.94
N LEU A 18 -4.72 3.42 0.21
CA LEU A 18 -4.62 3.22 -1.23
C LEU A 18 -4.73 4.51 -2.06
N ILE A 19 -5.53 5.47 -1.60
CA ILE A 19 -5.67 6.79 -2.27
C ILE A 19 -4.67 7.83 -1.75
N SER A 20 -4.14 7.67 -0.54
CA SER A 20 -3.18 8.61 0.02
C SER A 20 -1.78 8.42 -0.56
N PRO A 21 -1.02 9.50 -0.76
CA PRO A 21 0.39 9.41 -1.18
C PRO A 21 1.23 8.77 -0.07
N VAL A 22 1.93 7.68 -0.40
CA VAL A 22 2.74 6.91 0.55
C VAL A 22 4.20 7.27 0.39
N ARG A 23 4.87 7.68 1.47
CA ARG A 23 6.29 8.08 1.43
C ARG A 23 7.20 6.98 0.89
N ALA A 24 6.94 5.72 1.27
CA ALA A 24 7.68 4.56 0.80
C ALA A 24 7.51 4.28 -0.70
N LEU A 25 6.49 4.85 -1.33
CA LEU A 25 6.20 4.75 -2.77
C LEU A 25 6.59 6.05 -3.49
N ASN A 26 7.66 6.73 -3.07
CA ASN A 26 8.07 8.03 -3.62
C ASN A 26 6.98 9.12 -3.58
N ARG A 27 6.04 9.04 -2.62
CA ARG A 27 4.85 9.91 -2.51
C ARG A 27 3.82 9.71 -3.63
N ASP A 28 3.91 8.63 -4.40
CA ASP A 28 2.82 8.20 -5.26
C ASP A 28 1.71 7.51 -4.43
N SER A 29 0.48 7.57 -4.93
CA SER A 29 -0.63 6.83 -4.36
C SER A 29 -0.57 5.37 -4.82
N PRO A 30 -0.81 4.40 -3.93
CA PRO A 30 -0.86 2.99 -4.30
C PRO A 30 -1.85 2.71 -5.45
N CYS A 31 -3.01 3.37 -5.46
CA CYS A 31 -3.95 3.28 -6.58
C CYS A 31 -3.36 3.76 -7.91
N GLY A 32 -2.56 4.83 -7.91
CA GLY A 32 -1.88 5.33 -9.11
C GLY A 32 -0.69 4.47 -9.54
N LEU A 33 -0.14 3.65 -8.64
CA LEU A 33 0.85 2.63 -8.98
C LEU A 33 0.21 1.35 -9.47
N LEU A 34 -0.95 0.96 -8.95
CA LEU A 34 -1.69 -0.22 -9.39
C LEU A 34 -2.18 -0.13 -10.84
N THR A 35 -2.22 1.07 -11.44
CA THR A 35 -2.46 1.25 -12.88
C THR A 35 -1.22 1.03 -13.75
N LYS A 36 -0.02 0.96 -13.15
CA LYS A 36 1.24 0.60 -13.83
C LYS A 36 1.49 -0.90 -13.70
N SER A 37 2.08 -1.51 -14.73
CA SER A 37 2.38 -2.94 -14.81
C SER A 37 3.20 -3.45 -13.62
N ASP A 38 4.18 -2.67 -13.16
CA ASP A 38 5.10 -3.04 -12.07
C ASP A 38 4.66 -2.52 -10.69
N GLY A 39 3.68 -1.62 -10.63
CA GLY A 39 3.31 -0.96 -9.37
C GLY A 39 2.60 -1.87 -8.36
N TYR A 40 2.07 -3.01 -8.81
CA TYR A 40 1.57 -4.03 -7.88
C TYR A 40 2.67 -4.59 -6.97
N ALA A 41 3.86 -4.86 -7.52
CA ALA A 41 4.99 -5.38 -6.76
C ALA A 41 5.50 -4.36 -5.72
N GLU A 42 5.55 -3.08 -6.09
CA GLU A 42 5.92 -2.00 -5.16
C GLU A 42 4.91 -1.86 -4.01
N VAL A 43 3.61 -1.83 -4.33
CA VAL A 43 2.54 -1.72 -3.33
C VAL A 43 2.54 -2.94 -2.39
N LEU A 44 2.77 -4.14 -2.93
CA LEU A 44 2.90 -5.38 -2.16
C LEU A 44 4.10 -5.33 -1.21
N ALA A 45 5.26 -4.87 -1.69
CA ALA A 45 6.48 -4.77 -0.88
C ALA A 45 6.30 -3.81 0.30
N VAL A 46 5.59 -2.69 0.10
CA VAL A 46 5.28 -1.75 1.19
C VAL A 46 4.27 -2.34 2.17
N LEU A 47 3.22 -3.01 1.69
CA LEU A 47 2.26 -3.69 2.56
C LEU A 47 2.93 -4.76 3.42
N LEU A 48 3.81 -5.58 2.85
CA LEU A 48 4.59 -6.56 3.59
C LEU A 48 5.48 -5.89 4.63
N ARG A 49 6.18 -4.79 4.29
CA ARG A 49 6.98 -4.05 5.28
C ARG A 49 6.16 -3.56 6.47
N ILE A 50 4.94 -3.07 6.23
CA ILE A 50 4.01 -2.67 7.28
C ILE A 50 3.63 -3.88 8.15
N GLU A 51 3.32 -5.03 7.54
CA GLU A 51 2.97 -6.28 8.23
C GLU A 51 4.13 -6.80 9.10
N TYR A 52 5.37 -6.72 8.60
CA TYR A 52 6.58 -7.10 9.34
C TYR A 52 7.05 -6.04 10.35
N GLY A 53 6.36 -4.90 10.47
CA GLY A 53 6.73 -3.82 11.40
C GLY A 53 8.02 -3.07 11.03
N VAL A 54 8.47 -3.18 9.77
CA VAL A 54 9.65 -2.48 9.26
C VAL A 54 9.25 -1.05 8.92
N TYR A 55 9.37 -0.16 9.90
CA TYR A 55 9.18 1.28 9.73
C TYR A 55 10.38 1.93 9.00
N MET A 56 10.08 2.76 8.00
CA MET A 56 10.99 3.75 7.40
C MET A 56 10.40 5.15 7.58
#